data_AF-A0A9Q0P6B0-F1
#
_entry.id   AF-A0A9Q0P6B0-F1
#
_cell.length_a   1.000
_cell.length_b   1.000
_cell.length_c   1.000
_cell.angle_alpha   90.00
_cell.angle_beta   90.00
_cell.angle_gamma   90.00
#
_symmetry.space_group_name_H-M   'P 1'
#
loop_
_entity.id
_entity.type
_entity.pdbx_description
1 polymer ?
#
loop_
_entity_poly.entity_id
_entity_poly.type
_entity_poly.pdbx_seq_one_letter_code
_entity_poly.pdbx_strand_id
1 'polypeptide(L)'
;MELEGKVMVGTYGREPVVLVSGKGCKLYDVEGREYLDMTSGIAVNALGHCDPDWVKAVVDQAHVLTHVSNVYYSVPQKFQRVANVHMFTGYHTLRNFGIL
;
A
#
# COMPACT_ATOMS: atom_id res chain seq x y z
N MET A 1 -3.86 -23.54 -6.40
CA MET A 1 -4.24 -23.24 -7.79
C MET A 1 -5.59 -23.86 -8.17
N GLU A 2 -5.86 -25.15 -7.90
CA GLU A 2 -7.16 -25.76 -8.25
C GLU A 2 -8.39 -25.11 -7.57
N LEU A 3 -8.25 -24.69 -6.31
CA LEU A 3 -9.35 -24.00 -5.60
C LEU A 3 -9.63 -22.60 -6.18
N GLU A 4 -8.58 -21.93 -6.68
CA GLU A 4 -8.65 -20.56 -7.20
C GLU A 4 -9.61 -20.47 -8.39
N GLY A 5 -9.50 -21.38 -9.37
CA GLY A 5 -10.37 -21.38 -10.55
C GLY A 5 -11.84 -21.68 -10.25
N LYS A 6 -12.15 -22.21 -9.05
CA LYS A 6 -13.54 -22.48 -8.61
C LYS A 6 -14.18 -21.30 -7.87
N VAL A 7 -13.37 -20.41 -7.27
CA VAL A 7 -13.85 -19.34 -6.37
C VAL A 7 -13.49 -17.93 -6.83
N MET A 8 -12.54 -17.79 -7.76
CA MET A 8 -12.10 -16.51 -8.29
C MET A 8 -12.54 -16.35 -9.75
N VAL A 9 -12.98 -15.15 -10.10
CA VAL A 9 -13.15 -14.77 -11.51
C VAL A 9 -11.76 -14.58 -12.12
N GLY A 10 -11.51 -15.23 -13.27
CA GLY A 10 -10.21 -15.23 -13.96
C GLY A 10 -9.86 -13.90 -14.63
N THR A 11 -9.66 -12.85 -13.85
CA THR A 11 -9.33 -11.50 -14.35
C THR A 11 -7.83 -11.26 -14.59
N TYR A 12 -6.97 -12.21 -14.21
CA TYR A 12 -5.51 -12.11 -14.33
C TYR A 12 -4.90 -13.41 -14.84
N GLY A 13 -3.91 -13.30 -15.73
CA GLY A 13 -2.97 -14.38 -16.02
C GLY A 13 -1.89 -14.40 -14.94
N ARG A 14 -2.02 -15.29 -13.96
CA ARG A 14 -1.08 -15.39 -12.83
C ARG A 14 0.03 -16.41 -13.13
N GLU A 15 1.26 -16.03 -12.83
CA GLU A 15 2.40 -16.96 -12.81
C GLU A 15 2.22 -17.95 -11.64
N PRO A 16 2.53 -19.25 -11.80
CA PRO A 16 2.43 -20.26 -10.74
C PRO A 16 3.48 -20.11 -9.61
N VAL A 17 3.77 -18.90 -9.16
CA VAL A 17 4.67 -18.61 -8.03
C VAL A 17 3.84 -18.13 -6.84
N VAL A 18 4.02 -18.76 -5.68
CA VAL A 18 3.32 -18.42 -4.44
C VAL A 18 4.30 -17.79 -3.46
N LEU A 19 4.26 -16.47 -3.35
CA LEU A 19 5.11 -15.69 -2.47
C LEU A 19 4.55 -15.67 -1.04
N VAL A 20 5.39 -15.88 -0.03
CA VAL A 20 4.99 -15.92 1.40
C VAL A 20 5.54 -14.78 2.22
N SER A 21 6.67 -14.19 1.81
CA SER A 21 7.25 -13.06 2.53
C SER A 21 8.08 -12.18 1.61
N GLY A 22 8.32 -10.94 2.03
CA GLY A 22 9.16 -9.98 1.34
C GLY A 22 9.88 -9.06 2.31
N LYS A 23 11.09 -8.62 1.94
CA LYS A 23 11.86 -7.63 2.68
C LYS A 23 12.72 -6.81 1.73
N GLY A 24 12.52 -5.49 1.72
CA GLY A 24 13.21 -4.60 0.78
C GLY A 24 12.86 -4.98 -0.67
N CYS A 25 13.87 -5.25 -1.50
CA CYS A 25 13.67 -5.69 -2.88
C CYS A 25 13.57 -7.22 -3.05
N LYS A 26 13.56 -7.99 -1.96
CA LYS A 26 13.58 -9.46 -2.02
C LYS A 26 12.23 -10.06 -1.65
N LEU A 27 11.88 -11.13 -2.34
CA LEU A 27 10.67 -11.93 -2.13
C LEU A 27 11.06 -13.39 -1.93
N TYR A 28 10.27 -14.11 -1.14
CA TYR A 28 10.49 -15.52 -0.85
C TYR A 28 9.22 -16.31 -1.12
N ASP A 29 9.33 -17.46 -1.78
CA ASP A 29 8.20 -18.35 -2.03
C ASP A 29 8.01 -19.41 -0.92
N VAL A 30 6.93 -20.19 -1.04
CA VAL A 30 6.61 -21.32 -0.14
C VAL A 30 7.70 -22.40 -0.09
N GLU A 31 8.56 -22.49 -1.11
CA GLU A 31 9.66 -23.45 -1.20
C GLU A 31 10.98 -22.87 -0.66
N GLY A 32 10.98 -21.60 -0.22
CA GLY A 32 12.14 -20.89 0.31
C GLY A 32 13.05 -20.30 -0.75
N ARG A 33 12.66 -20.28 -2.03
CA ARG A 33 13.43 -19.62 -3.10
C ARG A 33 13.35 -18.10 -2.95
N GLU A 34 14.50 -17.45 -3.11
CA GLU A 34 14.62 -16.00 -3.12
C GLU A 34 14.46 -15.44 -4.54
N TYR A 35 13.69 -14.38 -4.67
CA TYR A 35 13.46 -13.64 -5.91
C TYR A 35 13.81 -12.16 -5.70
N LEU A 36 14.45 -11.56 -6.71
CA LEU A 36 14.61 -10.11 -6.77
C LEU A 36 13.36 -9.48 -7.42
N ASP A 37 12.67 -8.62 -6.69
CA ASP A 37 11.52 -7.89 -7.21
C ASP A 37 11.97 -6.72 -8.10
N MET A 38 11.84 -6.90 -9.41
CA MET A 38 12.10 -5.88 -10.42
C MET A 38 10.83 -5.16 -10.88
N THR A 39 9.67 -5.52 -10.33
CA THR A 39 8.36 -4.92 -10.67
C THR A 39 7.93 -3.88 -9.65
N SER A 40 8.41 -4.01 -8.40
CA SER A 40 8.02 -3.18 -7.26
C SER A 40 6.49 -3.14 -7.09
N GLY A 41 5.81 -4.29 -7.31
CA GLY A 41 4.35 -4.35 -7.27
C GLY A 41 3.66 -3.43 -8.29
N ILE A 42 4.23 -3.30 -9.49
CA ILE A 42 3.83 -2.31 -10.52
C ILE A 42 4.08 -0.88 -10.00
N ALA A 43 5.32 -0.63 -9.60
CA ALA A 43 5.80 0.66 -9.08
C ALA A 43 5.08 1.18 -7.81
N VAL A 44 4.43 0.30 -7.04
CA VAL A 44 3.72 0.63 -5.80
C VAL A 44 4.66 0.54 -4.58
N ASN A 45 5.55 -0.44 -4.54
CA ASN A 45 6.40 -0.74 -3.39
C ASN A 45 7.74 0.00 -3.46
N ALA A 46 7.70 1.33 -3.60
CA ALA A 46 8.88 2.16 -3.79
C ALA A 46 9.86 2.12 -2.60
N LEU A 47 9.35 1.95 -1.38
CA LEU A 47 10.18 1.76 -0.18
C LEU A 47 10.70 0.32 -0.02
N GLY A 48 10.29 -0.58 -0.92
CA GLY A 48 10.47 -2.02 -0.77
C GLY A 48 9.38 -2.65 0.09
N HIS A 49 9.36 -3.98 0.08
CA HIS A 49 8.44 -4.79 0.88
C HIS A 49 8.75 -4.68 2.37
N CYS A 50 7.71 -4.47 3.17
CA CYS A 50 7.77 -4.47 4.64
C CYS A 50 8.82 -3.50 5.23
N ASP A 51 8.88 -2.28 4.70
CA ASP A 51 9.69 -1.21 5.29
C ASP A 51 9.30 -0.98 6.77
N PRO A 52 10.26 -1.00 7.71
CA PRO A 52 9.96 -0.99 9.15
C PRO A 52 9.30 0.31 9.61
N ASP A 53 9.67 1.45 9.03
CA ASP A 53 9.11 2.76 9.41
C ASP A 53 7.67 2.87 8.90
N TRP A 54 7.42 2.43 7.66
CA TRP A 54 6.06 2.35 7.10
C TRP A 54 5.16 1.40 7.89
N VAL A 55 5.63 0.18 8.19
CA VAL A 55 4.86 -0.80 8.99
C VAL A 55 4.51 -0.22 10.35
N LYS A 56 5.49 0.38 11.04
CA LYS A 56 5.27 0.99 12.34
C LYS A 56 4.21 2.09 12.27
N ALA A 57 4.29 3.00 11.29
CA ALA A 57 3.34 4.10 11.15
C ALA A 57 1.91 3.60 10.89
N VAL A 58 1.74 2.57 10.05
CA VAL A 58 0.44 1.96 9.76
C VAL A 58 -0.13 1.27 11.01
N VAL A 59 0.68 0.47 11.71
CA VAL A 59 0.25 -0.27 12.91
C VAL A 59 -0.12 0.68 14.05
N ASP A 60 0.70 1.71 14.29
CA ASP A 60 0.43 2.72 15.32
C ASP A 60 -0.91 3.42 15.06
N GLN A 61 -1.16 3.83 13.81
CA GLN A 61 -2.42 4.49 13.45
C GLN A 61 -3.61 3.52 13.50
N ALA A 62 -3.43 2.25 13.12
CA ALA A 62 -4.49 1.24 13.16
C ALA A 62 -4.97 0.95 14.60
N HIS A 63 -4.08 1.06 15.60
CA HIS A 63 -4.45 0.96 17.03
C HIS A 63 -5.19 2.20 17.55
N VAL A 64 -5.17 3.32 16.82
CA VAL A 64 -5.81 4.57 17.22
C VAL A 64 -7.15 4.75 16.48
N LEU A 65 -7.12 4.72 15.14
CA LEU A 65 -8.29 4.98 14.29
C LEU A 65 -8.03 4.49 12.85
N THR A 66 -8.79 3.48 12.41
CA THR A 66 -8.60 2.84 11.09
C THR A 66 -9.24 3.62 9.93
N HIS A 67 -10.49 4.06 10.11
CA HIS A 67 -11.23 4.75 9.05
C HIS A 67 -12.32 5.67 9.62
N VAL A 68 -12.43 6.86 9.05
CA VAL A 68 -13.56 7.79 9.23
C VAL A 68 -13.90 8.39 7.87
N SER A 69 -15.18 8.71 7.64
CA SER A 69 -15.57 9.40 6.42
C SER A 69 -14.95 10.80 6.34
N ASN A 70 -14.91 11.35 5.13
CA ASN A 70 -14.49 12.73 4.86
C ASN A 70 -15.36 13.81 5.54
N VAL A 71 -16.49 13.43 6.15
CA VAL A 71 -17.36 14.33 6.91
C VAL A 71 -16.73 14.73 8.24
N TYR A 72 -15.88 13.87 8.80
CA TYR A 72 -15.20 14.11 10.08
C TYR A 72 -13.74 14.46 9.88
N TYR A 73 -13.20 15.21 10.84
CA TYR A 73 -11.77 15.50 10.87
C TYR A 73 -11.02 14.43 11.67
N SER A 74 -9.88 13.98 11.14
CA SER A 74 -8.91 13.17 11.88
C SER A 74 -7.58 13.93 12.02
N VAL A 75 -6.92 13.73 13.17
CA VAL A 75 -5.69 14.44 13.54
C VAL A 75 -4.56 14.24 12.50
N PRO A 76 -4.27 13.02 11.99
CA PRO A 76 -3.22 12.84 10.97
C PRO A 76 -3.51 13.60 9.68
N GLN A 77 -4.78 13.71 9.30
CA GLN A 77 -5.19 14.36 8.05
C GLN A 77 -4.99 15.87 8.06
N LYS A 78 -5.22 16.54 9.20
CA LYS A 78 -5.10 18.00 9.29
C LYS A 78 -3.65 18.46 9.44
N PHE A 79 -2.89 17.83 10.32
CA PHE A 79 -1.55 18.30 10.65
C PHE A 79 -0.48 17.78 9.69
N GLN A 80 -0.55 16.51 9.25
CA GLN A 80 0.49 15.91 8.43
C GLN A 80 0.34 16.26 6.93
N ARG A 81 -0.91 16.30 6.44
CA ARG A 81 -1.20 16.38 5.00
C ARG A 81 -0.99 17.77 4.40
N VAL A 82 -1.27 18.83 5.18
CA VAL A 82 -1.11 20.22 4.72
C VAL A 82 0.36 20.64 4.67
N ALA A 83 1.17 20.18 5.62
CA ALA A 83 2.59 20.51 5.65
C ALA A 83 3.41 19.71 4.62
N ASN A 84 3.23 18.39 4.55
CA ASN A 84 4.16 17.55 3.80
C ASN A 84 3.91 17.55 2.28
N VAL A 85 2.65 17.60 1.83
CA VAL A 85 2.35 17.59 0.38
C VAL A 85 2.77 18.91 -0.26
N HIS A 86 2.50 20.05 0.39
CA HIS A 86 2.89 21.37 -0.13
C HIS A 86 4.40 21.51 -0.29
N MET A 87 5.16 21.00 0.70
CA MET A 87 6.62 21.06 0.71
C MET A 87 7.27 20.14 -0.33
N PHE A 88 6.66 18.98 -0.65
CA PHE A 88 7.24 18.01 -1.58
C PHE A 88 6.80 18.19 -3.04
N THR A 89 5.58 18.67 -3.31
CA THR A 89 5.04 18.72 -4.67
C THR A 89 4.87 20.13 -5.22
N GLY A 90 5.00 21.18 -4.41
CA GLY A 90 4.85 22.58 -4.82
C GLY A 90 3.43 22.96 -5.26
N TYR A 91 2.43 22.08 -5.12
CA TYR A 91 1.07 22.33 -5.59
C TYR A 91 0.26 23.18 -4.60
N HIS A 92 -0.14 24.38 -5.03
CA HIS A 92 -1.21 25.15 -4.42
C HIS A 92 -2.55 24.41 -4.59
N THR A 93 -3.29 24.25 -3.49
CA THR A 93 -4.59 23.58 -3.42
C THR A 93 -5.59 24.10 -4.45
N LEU A 94 -6.00 23.24 -5.40
CA LEU A 94 -7.27 23.40 -6.10
C LEU A 94 -8.40 22.94 -5.17
N ARG A 95 -9.13 23.90 -4.61
CA ARG A 95 -10.38 23.68 -3.88
C ARG A 95 -11.50 23.37 -4.86
N ASN A 96 -12.44 22.55 -4.38
CA ASN A 96 -13.79 22.30 -4.89
C ASN A 96 -13.93 21.53 -6.21
N PHE A 97 -14.22 20.24 -6.08
CA PHE A 97 -15.41 19.67 -6.73
C PHE A 97 -16.16 18.84 -5.69
N GLY A 98 -17.26 19.40 -5.18
CA GLY A 98 -18.35 18.57 -4.70
C GLY A 98 -19.11 18.01 -5.90
N ILE A 99 -19.71 16.84 -5.71
CA ILE A 99 -21.02 16.41 -6.22
C ILE A 99 -21.33 15.09 -5.50
N LEU A 100 -22.62 14.90 -5.27
CA LEU A 100 -23.32 13.67 -4.86
C LEU A 100 -22.76 12.38 -5.48
#